data_AF-A0A7S1L2D7-F1
#
_entry.id   AF-A0A7S1L2D7-F1
#
_cell.length_a   1.000
_cell.length_b   1.000
_cell.length_c   1.000
_cell.angle_alpha   90.00
_cell.angle_beta   90.00
_cell.angle_gamma   90.00
#
_symmetry.space_group_name_H-M   'P 1'
#
loop_
_entity.id
_entity.type
_entity.pdbx_description
1 polymer ?
#
loop_
_entity_poly.entity_id
_entity_poly.type
_entity_poly.pdbx_seq_one_letter_code
_entity_poly.pdbx_strand_id
1 'polypeptide(L)'
;MAALTLQMEAYAFRQLVEHLQWRSDVQNIDIMNLAGFCRNCLAKWYHAGAKVHGLPMEYSEACERIYGEPIAQWKKQHQKTASEDQMKIFEESKAKHARTDPGPALLAAAAAQPSVPAAGHSTVCGMDCDAPPPAALEHSGPAVTARIAVLTASDRASDGVYEDQSGPGVVACVQAFAQASGTLAASVAHQKVVRDEEALIYETLQEWSEARDCDVIITTGGTGFGPRDVTPEATRRIIARPAEGLARAMAWQTSFQEPHSILSRGTCGVTSTGVLVVNLPGNPAAVKQCLSVLLPVLPHALQMLRA
;
A
#
# COMPACT_ATOMS: atom_id res chain seq x y z
N MET A 1 -4.35 -9.96 -10.49
CA MET A 1 -5.47 -10.89 -10.20
C MET A 1 -6.14 -10.63 -8.85
N ALA A 2 -5.42 -10.49 -7.73
CA ALA A 2 -6.03 -10.29 -6.40
C ALA A 2 -6.97 -9.07 -6.28
N ALA A 3 -6.62 -7.92 -6.88
CA ALA A 3 -7.48 -6.74 -6.90
C ALA A 3 -8.79 -6.96 -7.68
N LEU A 4 -8.75 -7.76 -8.75
CA LEU A 4 -9.94 -8.15 -9.51
C LEU A 4 -10.81 -9.12 -8.69
N THR A 5 -10.19 -10.03 -7.94
CA THR A 5 -10.91 -10.93 -7.01
C THR A 5 -11.73 -10.15 -5.98
N LEU A 6 -11.14 -9.14 -5.33
CA LEU A 6 -11.85 -8.30 -4.36
C LEU A 6 -13.05 -7.58 -4.99
N GLN A 7 -12.90 -7.06 -6.20
CA GLN A 7 -14.00 -6.41 -6.93
C GLN A 7 -15.13 -7.38 -7.25
N MET A 8 -14.81 -8.60 -7.67
CA MET A 8 -15.81 -9.66 -7.96
C MET A 8 -16.54 -10.11 -6.69
N GLU A 9 -15.82 -10.29 -5.57
CA GLU A 9 -16.42 -10.63 -4.27
C GLU A 9 -17.34 -9.52 -3.77
N ALA A 10 -16.89 -8.25 -3.85
CA ALA A 10 -17.70 -7.09 -3.48
C ALA A 10 -18.92 -6.91 -4.39
N TYR A 11 -18.81 -7.27 -5.67
CA TYR A 11 -19.95 -7.30 -6.60
C TYR A 11 -20.96 -8.36 -6.19
N ALA A 12 -20.52 -9.60 -5.95
CA ALA A 12 -21.39 -10.69 -5.52
C ALA A 12 -22.12 -10.36 -4.20
N PHE A 13 -21.43 -9.77 -3.23
CA PHE A 13 -22.04 -9.33 -1.97
C PHE A 13 -23.10 -8.25 -2.20
N ARG A 14 -22.82 -7.24 -3.04
CA ARG A 14 -23.78 -6.19 -3.38
C ARG A 14 -25.03 -6.74 -4.07
N GLN A 15 -24.86 -7.70 -5.00
CA GLN A 15 -25.97 -8.39 -5.63
C GLN A 15 -26.85 -9.15 -4.61
N LEU A 16 -26.24 -9.81 -3.61
CA LEU A 16 -26.99 -10.48 -2.54
C LEU A 16 -27.80 -9.46 -1.71
N VAL A 17 -27.18 -8.34 -1.33
CA VAL A 17 -27.84 -7.29 -0.56
C VAL A 17 -29.02 -6.72 -1.34
N GLU A 18 -28.83 -6.33 -2.60
CA GLU A 18 -29.89 -5.80 -3.46
C GLU A 18 -31.04 -6.81 -3.62
N HIS A 19 -30.72 -8.10 -3.82
CA HIS A 19 -31.73 -9.14 -3.89
C HIS A 19 -32.57 -9.24 -2.60
N LEU A 20 -31.93 -9.15 -1.43
CA LEU A 20 -32.62 -9.17 -0.14
C LEU A 20 -33.40 -7.88 0.13
N GLN A 21 -33.00 -6.74 -0.41
CA GLN A 21 -33.77 -5.49 -0.34
C GLN A 21 -35.06 -5.61 -1.18
N TRP A 22 -34.96 -6.20 -2.37
CA TRP A 22 -36.12 -6.49 -3.22
C TRP A 22 -37.08 -7.50 -2.58
N ARG A 23 -36.56 -8.56 -1.94
CA ARG A 23 -37.34 -9.63 -1.28
C ARG A 23 -37.83 -9.27 0.13
N SER A 24 -38.48 -8.12 0.29
CA SER A 24 -39.06 -7.69 1.57
C SER A 24 -40.21 -8.59 2.06
N ASP A 25 -40.78 -9.40 1.17
CA ASP A 25 -41.73 -10.47 1.49
C ASP A 25 -41.12 -11.55 2.39
N VAL A 26 -39.81 -11.83 2.23
CA VAL A 26 -39.08 -12.81 3.02
C VAL A 26 -38.61 -12.19 4.33
N GLN A 27 -39.22 -12.61 5.44
CA GLN A 27 -38.91 -12.07 6.76
C GLN A 27 -37.59 -12.62 7.27
N ASN A 28 -36.94 -11.89 8.18
CA ASN A 28 -35.67 -12.35 8.75
C ASN A 28 -35.79 -13.73 9.42
N ILE A 29 -36.92 -14.04 10.06
CA ILE A 29 -37.14 -15.36 10.67
C ILE A 29 -37.15 -16.49 9.64
N ASP A 30 -37.65 -16.25 8.43
CA ASP A 30 -37.64 -17.24 7.35
C ASP A 30 -36.20 -17.57 6.92
N ILE A 31 -35.37 -16.52 6.75
CA ILE A 31 -33.96 -16.68 6.38
C ILE A 31 -33.17 -17.34 7.52
N MET A 32 -33.45 -16.97 8.78
CA MET A 32 -32.82 -17.59 9.95
C MET A 32 -33.13 -19.08 10.03
N ASN A 33 -34.40 -19.45 9.84
CA ASN A 33 -34.85 -20.84 9.93
C ASN A 33 -34.27 -21.70 8.81
N LEU A 34 -34.16 -21.15 7.60
CA LEU A 34 -33.67 -21.88 6.43
C LEU A 34 -32.14 -21.92 6.36
N ALA A 35 -31.49 -20.77 6.51
CA ALA A 35 -30.07 -20.57 6.19
C ALA A 35 -29.21 -20.21 7.41
N GLY A 36 -29.81 -20.00 8.59
CA GLY A 36 -29.09 -19.67 9.81
C GLY A 36 -28.58 -18.23 9.88
N PHE A 37 -28.90 -17.35 8.93
CA PHE A 37 -28.54 -15.93 8.99
C PHE A 37 -29.68 -15.05 8.49
N CYS A 38 -29.59 -13.74 8.71
CA CYS A 38 -30.55 -12.78 8.16
C CYS A 38 -29.89 -11.43 7.87
N ARG A 39 -30.69 -10.44 7.47
CA ARG A 39 -30.22 -9.06 7.21
C ARG A 39 -29.49 -8.45 8.40
N ASN A 40 -29.96 -8.72 9.64
CA ASN A 40 -29.26 -8.23 10.84
C ASN A 40 -27.88 -8.88 11.02
N CYS A 41 -27.71 -10.14 10.64
CA CYS A 41 -26.41 -10.81 10.68
C CYS A 41 -25.47 -10.19 9.65
N LEU A 42 -25.94 -9.93 8.42
CA LEU A 42 -25.18 -9.21 7.40
C LEU A 42 -24.74 -7.83 7.88
N ALA A 43 -25.64 -7.07 8.54
CA ALA A 43 -25.31 -5.75 9.08
C ALA A 43 -24.24 -5.84 10.20
N LYS A 44 -24.32 -6.86 11.06
CA LYS A 44 -23.30 -7.10 12.09
C LYS A 44 -21.95 -7.45 11.49
N TRP A 45 -21.92 -8.29 10.45
CA TRP A 45 -20.69 -8.61 9.73
C TRP A 45 -20.10 -7.40 9.01
N TYR A 46 -20.94 -6.57 8.39
CA TYR A 46 -20.51 -5.34 7.74
C TYR A 46 -19.89 -4.34 8.73
N HIS A 47 -20.56 -4.13 9.86
CA HIS A 47 -20.06 -3.30 10.96
C HIS A 47 -18.78 -3.86 11.60
N ALA A 48 -18.68 -5.19 11.78
CA ALA A 48 -17.46 -5.82 12.25
C ALA A 48 -16.30 -5.63 11.26
N GLY A 49 -16.57 -5.68 9.95
CA GLY A 49 -15.60 -5.35 8.90
C GLY A 49 -15.05 -3.93 9.05
N ALA A 50 -15.92 -2.93 9.24
CA ALA A 50 -15.49 -1.55 9.48
C ALA A 50 -14.55 -1.44 10.70
N LYS A 51 -14.88 -2.12 11.80
CA LYS A 51 -14.03 -2.18 13.01
C LYS A 51 -12.67 -2.79 12.75
N VAL A 52 -12.60 -3.89 12.01
CA VAL A 52 -11.33 -4.56 11.66
C VAL A 52 -10.43 -3.62 10.84
N HIS A 53 -11.00 -2.76 10.01
CA HIS A 53 -10.27 -1.77 9.23
C HIS A 53 -10.10 -0.40 9.92
N GLY A 54 -10.48 -0.27 11.20
CA GLY A 54 -10.33 0.98 11.96
C GLY A 54 -11.20 2.14 11.45
N LEU A 55 -12.26 1.85 10.69
CA LEU A 55 -13.18 2.85 10.16
C LEU A 55 -14.28 3.18 11.18
N PRO A 56 -14.55 4.47 11.47
CA PRO A 56 -15.68 4.84 12.30
C PRO A 56 -16.98 4.53 11.54
N MET A 57 -17.82 3.67 12.12
CA MET A 57 -19.13 3.33 11.56
C MET A 57 -20.07 2.92 12.70
N GLU A 58 -21.25 3.52 12.72
CA GLU A 58 -22.31 3.16 13.64
C GLU A 58 -23.08 1.94 13.13
N TYR A 59 -23.61 1.12 14.04
CA TYR A 59 -24.38 -0.07 13.66
C TYR A 59 -25.65 0.28 12.86
N SER A 60 -26.26 1.43 13.10
CA SER A 60 -27.41 1.92 12.34
C SER A 60 -27.07 2.17 10.87
N GLU A 61 -25.88 2.68 10.58
CA GLU A 61 -25.42 2.91 9.21
C GLU A 61 -25.21 1.58 8.49
N ALA A 62 -24.61 0.60 9.16
CA ALA A 62 -24.46 -0.75 8.61
C ALA A 62 -25.83 -1.41 8.33
N CYS A 63 -26.81 -1.23 9.22
CA CYS A 63 -28.17 -1.68 8.97
C CYS A 63 -28.76 -1.00 7.73
N GLU A 64 -28.67 0.32 7.61
CA GLU A 64 -29.20 1.05 6.45
C GLU A 64 -28.57 0.59 5.14
N ARG A 65 -27.27 0.30 5.12
CA ARG A 65 -26.59 -0.29 3.95
C ARG A 65 -27.17 -1.65 3.53
N ILE A 66 -27.57 -2.48 4.49
CA ILE A 66 -28.14 -3.81 4.20
C ILE A 66 -29.63 -3.72 3.87
N TYR A 67 -30.40 -2.88 4.56
CA TYR A 67 -31.85 -2.76 4.36
C TYR A 67 -32.24 -1.83 3.20
N GLY A 68 -31.34 -0.95 2.75
CA GLY A 68 -31.60 0.05 1.72
C GLY A 68 -32.33 1.30 2.25
N GLU A 69 -32.75 1.27 3.52
CA GLU A 69 -33.41 2.34 4.24
C GLU A 69 -33.20 2.15 5.76
N PRO A 70 -33.51 3.16 6.60
CA PRO A 70 -33.43 3.02 8.05
C PRO A 70 -34.27 1.85 8.58
N ILE A 71 -33.69 1.03 9.45
CA ILE A 71 -34.34 -0.19 9.99
C ILE A 71 -35.70 0.09 10.65
N ALA A 72 -35.86 1.25 11.30
CA ALA A 72 -37.12 1.64 11.92
C ALA A 72 -38.23 1.83 10.87
N GLN A 73 -37.87 2.36 9.71
CA GLN A 73 -38.78 2.55 8.58
C GLN A 73 -39.13 1.20 7.94
N TRP A 74 -38.13 0.36 7.66
CA TRP A 74 -38.34 -0.97 7.10
C TRP A 74 -39.28 -1.81 7.96
N LYS A 75 -39.08 -1.79 9.29
CA LYS A 75 -39.95 -2.52 10.22
C LYS A 75 -41.41 -2.06 10.15
N LYS A 76 -41.63 -0.76 10.05
CA LYS A 76 -42.98 -0.19 9.95
C LYS A 76 -43.68 -0.58 8.66
N GLN A 77 -42.95 -0.70 7.55
CA GLN A 77 -43.51 -0.98 6.22
C GLN A 77 -43.66 -2.48 5.94
N HIS A 78 -42.71 -3.31 6.41
CA HIS A 78 -42.53 -4.66 5.91
C HIS A 78 -42.51 -5.75 6.99
N GLN A 79 -42.26 -5.41 8.27
CA GLN A 79 -42.13 -6.43 9.31
C GLN A 79 -43.49 -7.05 9.66
N LYS A 80 -43.55 -8.37 9.59
CA LYS A 80 -44.71 -9.16 10.03
C LYS A 80 -44.41 -9.86 11.34
N THR A 81 -45.45 -10.15 12.11
CA THR A 81 -45.35 -10.98 13.31
C THR A 81 -45.07 -12.43 12.92
N ALA A 82 -44.11 -13.06 13.60
CA ALA A 82 -43.78 -14.47 13.39
C ALA A 82 -44.90 -15.39 13.89
N SER A 83 -45.17 -16.47 13.16
CA SER A 83 -46.07 -17.53 13.61
C SER A 83 -45.42 -18.41 14.69
N GLU A 84 -46.24 -19.12 15.45
CA GLU A 84 -45.77 -20.06 16.47
C GLU A 84 -44.85 -21.15 15.88
N ASP A 85 -45.18 -21.65 14.69
CA ASP A 85 -44.36 -22.64 13.98
C ASP A 85 -42.99 -22.07 13.58
N GLN A 86 -42.94 -20.82 13.08
CA GLN A 86 -41.67 -20.17 12.74
C GLN A 86 -40.80 -19.98 13.99
N MET A 87 -41.40 -19.64 15.12
CA MET A 87 -40.70 -19.49 16.39
C MET A 87 -40.17 -20.83 16.91
N LYS A 88 -40.93 -21.91 16.74
CA LYS A 88 -40.49 -23.26 17.10
C LYS A 88 -39.27 -23.69 16.29
N ILE A 89 -39.31 -23.54 14.97
CA ILE A 89 -38.17 -23.84 14.09
C ILE A 89 -36.97 -22.96 14.44
N PHE A 90 -37.20 -21.70 14.80
CA PHE A 90 -36.14 -20.78 15.20
C PHE A 90 -35.40 -21.27 16.44
N GLU A 91 -36.13 -21.71 17.48
CA GLU A 91 -35.50 -22.24 18.69
C GLU A 91 -34.77 -23.59 18.44
N GLU A 92 -35.36 -24.48 17.63
CA GLU A 92 -34.71 -25.75 17.26
C GLU A 92 -33.44 -25.55 16.42
N SER A 93 -33.40 -24.52 15.57
CA SER A 93 -32.29 -24.24 14.66
C SER A 93 -31.18 -23.34 15.24
N LYS A 94 -31.34 -22.85 16.48
CA LYS A 94 -30.47 -21.85 17.13
C LYS A 94 -28.99 -22.21 17.12
N ALA A 95 -28.66 -23.50 17.27
CA ALA A 95 -27.29 -23.99 17.22
C ALA A 95 -26.60 -23.81 15.86
N LYS A 96 -27.37 -23.63 14.78
CA LYS A 96 -26.90 -23.44 13.41
C LYS A 96 -26.84 -21.97 12.99
N HIS A 97 -27.21 -21.04 13.87
CA HIS A 97 -27.25 -19.63 13.53
C HIS A 97 -25.85 -19.03 13.39
N ALA A 98 -25.76 -18.03 12.52
CA ALA A 98 -24.55 -17.29 12.18
C ALA A 98 -23.87 -16.70 13.43
N ARG A 99 -22.57 -16.94 13.52
CA ARG A 99 -21.70 -16.24 14.48
C ARG A 99 -21.48 -14.82 14.02
N THR A 100 -21.58 -13.85 14.92
CA THR A 100 -21.45 -12.42 14.60
C THR A 100 -20.02 -11.92 14.72
N ASP A 101 -19.17 -12.68 15.41
CA ASP A 101 -17.74 -12.37 15.53
C ASP A 101 -16.95 -13.04 14.40
N PRO A 102 -15.97 -12.33 13.81
CA PRO A 102 -15.15 -12.89 12.74
C PRO A 102 -14.28 -14.04 13.28
N GLY A 103 -14.24 -15.14 12.53
CA GLY A 103 -13.34 -16.26 12.86
C GLY A 103 -11.86 -15.92 12.66
N PRO A 104 -10.92 -16.69 13.23
CA PRO A 104 -9.48 -16.39 13.18
C PRO A 104 -8.93 -16.28 11.75
N ALA A 105 -9.43 -17.10 10.82
CA ALA A 105 -9.04 -17.05 9.42
C ALA A 105 -9.47 -15.76 8.71
N LEU A 106 -10.64 -15.22 9.06
CA LEU A 106 -11.15 -13.98 8.48
C LEU A 106 -10.36 -12.76 9.00
N LEU A 107 -10.01 -12.78 10.29
CA LEU A 107 -9.13 -11.77 10.90
C LEU A 107 -7.73 -11.80 10.29
N ALA A 108 -7.17 -12.99 10.07
CA ALA A 108 -5.87 -13.15 9.41
C ALA A 108 -5.90 -12.68 7.95
N ALA A 109 -6.98 -12.98 7.21
CA ALA A 109 -7.16 -12.50 5.84
C ALA A 109 -7.29 -10.98 5.78
N ALA A 110 -8.05 -10.36 6.69
CA ALA A 110 -8.20 -8.91 6.75
C ALA A 110 -6.88 -8.19 7.12
N ALA A 111 -6.04 -8.79 7.96
CA ALA A 111 -4.70 -8.28 8.28
C ALA A 111 -3.69 -8.44 7.12
N ALA A 112 -3.91 -9.43 6.24
CA ALA A 112 -3.05 -9.72 5.09
C ALA A 112 -3.44 -8.95 3.81
N GLN A 113 -4.63 -8.36 3.77
CA GLN A 113 -5.02 -7.53 2.63
C GLN A 113 -4.19 -6.24 2.63
N PRO A 114 -3.59 -5.86 1.49
CA PRO A 114 -2.94 -4.55 1.40
C PRO A 114 -4.00 -3.52 1.74
N SER A 115 -3.65 -2.57 2.61
CA SER A 115 -4.51 -1.42 2.88
C SER A 115 -4.90 -0.84 1.52
N VAL A 116 -6.17 -0.97 1.15
CA VAL A 116 -6.73 -0.17 0.07
C VAL A 116 -6.33 1.24 0.45
N PRO A 117 -5.52 1.97 -0.35
CA PRO A 117 -5.25 3.35 -0.02
C PRO A 117 -6.63 3.97 0.06
N ALA A 118 -7.04 4.34 1.27
CA ALA A 118 -8.28 5.08 1.50
C ALA A 118 -8.21 6.17 0.46
N ALA A 119 -9.15 6.10 -0.51
CA ALA A 119 -9.08 6.82 -1.76
C ALA A 119 -8.42 8.15 -1.48
N GLY A 120 -7.15 8.31 -1.88
CA GLY A 120 -6.27 9.32 -1.33
C GLY A 120 -6.68 10.67 -1.84
N HIS A 121 -7.70 11.26 -1.24
CA HIS A 121 -8.24 12.53 -1.65
C HIS A 121 -7.72 13.56 -0.64
N SER A 122 -6.99 14.54 -1.17
CA SER A 122 -6.73 15.76 -0.45
C SER A 122 -8.07 16.43 -0.13
N THR A 123 -8.41 16.59 1.13
CA THR A 123 -9.59 17.36 1.57
C THR A 123 -9.42 18.86 1.36
N VAL A 124 -8.26 19.31 0.88
CA VAL A 124 -7.89 20.73 0.76
C VAL A 124 -8.66 21.45 -0.34
N CYS A 125 -8.96 20.78 -1.46
CA CYS A 125 -9.59 21.42 -2.61
C CYS A 125 -11.11 21.24 -2.71
N GLY A 126 -11.71 20.34 -1.91
CA GLY A 126 -13.17 20.10 -1.93
C GLY A 126 -13.73 19.70 -3.30
N MET A 127 -12.87 19.25 -4.22
CA MET A 127 -13.24 18.84 -5.57
C MET A 127 -12.90 17.36 -5.74
N ASP A 128 -13.91 16.58 -6.09
CA ASP A 128 -13.75 15.20 -6.56
C ASP A 128 -13.00 15.25 -7.90
N CYS A 129 -11.69 15.01 -7.89
CA CYS A 129 -10.97 14.75 -9.12
C CYS A 129 -11.01 13.24 -9.40
N ASP A 130 -11.76 12.85 -10.43
CA ASP A 130 -11.86 11.49 -10.99
C ASP A 130 -10.52 11.04 -11.65
N ALA A 131 -9.38 11.25 -10.99
CA ALA A 131 -8.11 10.74 -11.47
C ALA A 131 -8.07 9.23 -11.21
N PRO A 132 -8.13 8.37 -12.25
CA PRO A 132 -8.02 6.94 -12.04
C PRO A 132 -6.67 6.63 -11.36
N PRO A 133 -6.61 5.64 -10.45
CA PRO A 133 -5.34 5.18 -9.93
C PRO A 133 -4.45 4.76 -11.11
N PRO A 134 -3.13 5.01 -11.06
CA PRO A 134 -2.24 4.60 -12.13
C PRO A 134 -2.43 3.10 -12.38
N ALA A 135 -2.58 2.73 -13.66
CA ALA A 135 -2.75 1.33 -14.04
C ALA A 135 -1.60 0.49 -13.46
N ALA A 136 -1.91 -0.71 -12.95
CA ALA A 136 -0.89 -1.63 -12.50
C ALA A 136 0.09 -1.88 -13.64
N LEU A 137 1.38 -1.57 -13.43
CA LEU A 137 2.41 -1.82 -14.42
C LEU A 137 2.48 -3.33 -14.71
N GLU A 138 2.14 -3.74 -15.92
CA GLU A 138 2.34 -5.11 -16.35
C GLU A 138 3.84 -5.36 -16.53
N HIS A 139 4.40 -6.28 -15.74
CA HIS A 139 5.80 -6.66 -15.77
C HIS A 139 6.07 -7.73 -16.84
N SER A 140 5.75 -7.43 -18.10
CA SER A 140 5.98 -8.33 -19.24
C SER A 140 7.25 -7.92 -19.99
N GLY A 141 8.40 -8.43 -19.55
CA GLY A 141 9.69 -8.22 -20.23
C GLY A 141 10.76 -9.22 -19.80
N PRO A 142 11.82 -9.43 -20.61
CA PRO A 142 12.93 -10.30 -20.24
C PRO A 142 13.62 -9.78 -18.98
N ALA A 143 14.05 -10.70 -18.11
CA ALA A 143 14.70 -10.36 -16.85
C ALA A 143 15.96 -9.52 -17.08
N VAL A 144 16.05 -8.39 -16.37
CA VAL A 144 17.18 -7.46 -16.46
C VAL A 144 18.12 -7.73 -15.29
N THR A 145 19.40 -7.92 -15.56
CA THR A 145 20.43 -7.99 -14.51
C THR A 145 20.78 -6.60 -14.02
N ALA A 146 20.97 -6.39 -12.72
CA ALA A 146 21.32 -5.08 -12.17
C ALA A 146 22.30 -5.20 -11.00
N ARG A 147 23.34 -4.37 -10.99
CA ARG A 147 24.29 -4.22 -9.89
C ARG A 147 23.90 -2.99 -9.09
N ILE A 148 23.52 -3.19 -7.83
CA ILE A 148 22.98 -2.14 -6.96
C ILE A 148 24.04 -1.74 -5.94
N ALA A 149 24.27 -0.44 -5.81
CA ALA A 149 25.07 0.14 -4.76
C ALA A 149 24.17 0.89 -3.77
N VAL A 150 24.46 0.78 -2.46
CA VAL A 150 23.67 1.41 -1.41
C VAL A 150 24.54 2.32 -0.55
N LEU A 151 24.18 3.59 -0.47
CA LEU A 151 24.88 4.60 0.34
C LEU A 151 23.98 5.12 1.46
N THR A 152 24.33 4.86 2.70
CA THR A 152 23.65 5.49 3.84
C THR A 152 24.37 6.78 4.22
N ALA A 153 23.67 7.90 4.15
CA ALA A 153 24.13 9.20 4.66
C ALA A 153 23.51 9.44 6.03
N SER A 154 24.32 9.37 7.08
CA SER A 154 23.92 9.68 8.45
C SER A 154 25.13 9.91 9.35
N ASP A 155 25.23 11.10 9.93
CA ASP A 155 26.21 11.39 10.99
C ASP A 155 26.12 10.38 12.13
N ARG A 156 24.91 10.08 12.61
CA ARG A 156 24.70 9.19 13.76
C ARG A 156 25.04 7.73 13.46
N ALA A 157 24.74 7.24 12.26
CA ALA A 157 25.11 5.89 11.86
C ALA A 157 26.63 5.77 11.65
N SER A 158 27.23 6.79 11.03
CA SER A 158 28.69 6.86 10.82
C SER A 158 29.46 6.95 12.14
N ASP A 159 28.94 7.68 13.13
CA ASP A 159 29.54 7.83 14.46
C ASP A 159 29.26 6.61 15.37
N GLY A 160 28.54 5.59 14.87
CA GLY A 160 28.20 4.37 15.62
C GLY A 160 27.18 4.58 16.74
N VAL A 161 26.48 5.73 16.76
CA VAL A 161 25.44 6.04 17.74
C VAL A 161 24.24 5.09 17.60
N TYR A 162 23.96 4.65 16.38
CA TYR A 162 23.03 3.56 16.10
C TYR A 162 23.50 2.74 14.90
N GLU A 163 23.02 1.50 14.81
CA GLU A 163 23.28 0.61 13.67
C GLU A 163 22.37 0.97 12.49
N ASP A 164 22.95 1.05 11.28
CA ASP A 164 22.20 1.33 10.06
C ASP A 164 21.23 0.19 9.72
N GLN A 165 19.93 0.47 9.80
CA GLN A 165 18.86 -0.45 9.39
C GLN A 165 18.33 -0.15 7.99
N SER A 166 18.54 1.07 7.48
CA SER A 166 17.97 1.52 6.22
C SER A 166 18.75 0.98 5.03
N GLY A 167 20.09 1.01 5.08
CA GLY A 167 20.95 0.44 4.05
C GLY A 167 20.68 -1.06 3.83
N PRO A 168 20.76 -1.91 4.88
CA PRO A 168 20.38 -3.32 4.78
C PRO A 168 18.91 -3.53 4.36
N GLY A 169 18.02 -2.63 4.79
CA GLY A 169 16.61 -2.63 4.38
C GLY A 169 16.42 -2.46 2.87
N VAL A 170 17.20 -1.57 2.23
CA VAL A 170 17.20 -1.42 0.76
C VAL A 170 17.58 -2.73 0.09
N VAL A 171 18.69 -3.34 0.52
CA VAL A 171 19.19 -4.61 -0.03
C VAL A 171 18.13 -5.70 0.08
N ALA A 172 17.53 -5.86 1.26
CA ALA A 172 16.51 -6.87 1.50
C ALA A 172 15.27 -6.67 0.61
N CYS A 173 14.80 -5.42 0.44
CA CYS A 173 13.66 -5.11 -0.43
C CYS A 173 13.94 -5.38 -1.91
N VAL A 174 15.13 -4.99 -2.40
CA VAL A 174 15.56 -5.27 -3.77
C VAL A 174 15.62 -6.77 -4.03
N GLN A 175 16.23 -7.53 -3.12
CA GLN A 175 16.33 -8.99 -3.24
C GLN A 175 14.97 -9.67 -3.21
N ALA A 176 14.08 -9.26 -2.29
CA ALA A 176 12.72 -9.78 -2.22
C ALA A 176 11.93 -9.50 -3.51
N PHE A 177 12.06 -8.29 -4.08
CA PHE A 177 11.42 -7.95 -5.34
C PHE A 177 11.99 -8.73 -6.53
N ALA A 178 13.31 -8.92 -6.58
CA ALA A 178 13.96 -9.74 -7.60
C ALA A 178 13.45 -11.19 -7.59
N GLN A 179 13.33 -11.78 -6.39
CA GLN A 179 12.79 -13.14 -6.20
C GLN A 179 11.31 -13.24 -6.58
N ALA A 180 10.50 -12.23 -6.25
CA ALA A 180 9.06 -12.28 -6.46
C ALA A 180 8.63 -11.93 -7.90
N SER A 181 9.30 -10.97 -8.55
CA SER A 181 8.87 -10.45 -9.85
C SER A 181 9.38 -11.26 -11.05
N GLY A 182 10.54 -11.91 -10.93
CA GLY A 182 11.22 -12.55 -12.06
C GLY A 182 11.71 -11.58 -13.15
N THR A 183 11.50 -10.27 -12.99
CA THR A 183 11.86 -9.25 -13.99
C THR A 183 13.18 -8.54 -13.72
N LEU A 184 13.70 -8.71 -12.50
CA LEU A 184 14.97 -8.14 -12.05
C LEU A 184 15.83 -9.23 -11.44
N ALA A 185 17.07 -9.36 -11.90
CA ALA A 185 18.11 -10.15 -11.23
C ALA A 185 19.14 -9.19 -10.64
N ALA A 186 19.04 -8.91 -9.34
CA ALA A 186 19.86 -7.91 -8.68
C ALA A 186 21.01 -8.53 -7.87
N SER A 187 22.20 -7.94 -7.94
CA SER A 187 23.32 -8.19 -7.03
C SER A 187 23.71 -6.90 -6.33
N VAL A 188 24.28 -7.00 -5.11
CA VAL A 188 24.83 -5.85 -4.40
C VAL A 188 26.30 -5.69 -4.78
N ALA A 189 26.64 -4.58 -5.41
CA ALA A 189 28.03 -4.25 -5.76
C ALA A 189 28.74 -3.57 -4.58
N HIS A 190 28.06 -2.60 -3.95
CA HIS A 190 28.62 -1.80 -2.87
C HIS A 190 27.59 -1.53 -1.78
N GLN A 191 28.08 -1.40 -0.54
CA GLN A 191 27.32 -0.87 0.57
C GLN A 191 28.26 -0.09 1.49
N LYS A 192 27.92 1.16 1.78
CA LYS A 192 28.75 2.05 2.61
C LYS A 192 27.89 3.02 3.42
N VAL A 193 28.38 3.37 4.61
CA VAL A 193 27.84 4.44 5.45
C VAL A 193 28.82 5.61 5.41
N VAL A 194 28.31 6.82 5.23
CA VAL A 194 29.08 8.07 5.27
C VAL A 194 28.37 9.09 6.15
N ARG A 195 29.15 10.08 6.62
CA ARG A 195 28.61 11.26 7.32
C ARG A 195 27.79 12.13 6.38
N ASP A 196 26.98 13.00 6.97
CA ASP A 196 26.18 13.98 6.24
C ASP A 196 27.06 15.16 5.76
N GLU A 197 28.02 14.83 4.89
CA GLU A 197 28.95 15.78 4.28
C GLU A 197 28.83 15.69 2.75
N GLU A 198 28.53 16.82 2.12
CA GLU A 198 28.26 16.87 0.68
C GLU A 198 29.45 16.32 -0.13
N ALA A 199 30.67 16.65 0.27
CA ALA A 199 31.90 16.18 -0.38
C ALA A 199 32.03 14.64 -0.32
N LEU A 200 31.86 14.03 0.86
CA LEU A 200 31.99 12.57 1.02
C LEU A 200 30.92 11.80 0.24
N ILE A 201 29.69 12.33 0.23
CA ILE A 201 28.59 11.76 -0.56
C ILE A 201 28.92 11.87 -2.04
N TYR A 202 29.28 13.06 -2.53
CA TYR A 202 29.64 13.29 -3.93
C TYR A 202 30.80 12.40 -4.39
N GLU A 203 31.89 12.35 -3.63
CA GLU A 203 33.07 11.53 -3.95
C GLU A 203 32.72 10.05 -4.03
N THR A 204 31.91 9.53 -3.10
CA THR A 204 31.46 8.13 -3.12
C THR A 204 30.55 7.84 -4.34
N LEU A 205 29.61 8.75 -4.64
CA LEU A 205 28.77 8.63 -5.84
C LEU A 205 29.62 8.67 -7.12
N GLN A 206 30.63 9.53 -7.16
CA GLN A 206 31.54 9.67 -8.29
C GLN A 206 32.38 8.42 -8.51
N GLU A 207 33.03 7.94 -7.45
CA GLU A 207 33.85 6.73 -7.47
C GLU A 207 33.06 5.53 -8.04
N TRP A 208 31.89 5.25 -7.48
CA TRP A 208 31.05 4.12 -7.92
C TRP A 208 30.50 4.31 -9.33
N SER A 209 30.18 5.55 -9.71
CA SER A 209 29.69 5.87 -11.06
C SER A 209 30.78 5.72 -12.12
N GLU A 210 32.01 6.15 -11.83
CA GLU A 210 33.15 6.11 -12.74
C GLU A 210 33.75 4.70 -12.88
N ALA A 211 33.76 3.91 -11.81
CA ALA A 211 34.18 2.51 -11.83
C ALA A 211 33.29 1.63 -12.73
N ARG A 212 32.04 2.06 -13.01
CA ARG A 212 31.03 1.32 -13.81
C ARG A 212 30.76 -0.10 -13.29
N ASP A 213 30.93 -0.29 -11.99
CA ASP A 213 30.68 -1.56 -11.30
C ASP A 213 29.27 -1.67 -10.72
N CYS A 214 28.49 -0.58 -10.76
CA CYS A 214 27.07 -0.55 -10.46
C CYS A 214 26.24 0.06 -11.60
N ASP A 215 24.96 -0.28 -11.65
CA ASP A 215 23.98 0.25 -12.60
C ASP A 215 23.00 1.22 -11.91
N VAL A 216 22.80 1.05 -10.61
CA VAL A 216 21.94 1.89 -9.77
C VAL A 216 22.65 2.18 -8.44
N ILE A 217 22.64 3.44 -8.02
CA ILE A 217 23.02 3.86 -6.67
C ILE A 217 21.78 4.34 -5.94
N ILE A 218 21.46 3.70 -4.81
CA ILE A 218 20.36 4.09 -3.94
C ILE A 218 20.95 4.70 -2.68
N THR A 219 20.67 5.97 -2.43
CA THR A 219 21.07 6.62 -1.17
C THR A 219 19.93 6.57 -0.16
N THR A 220 20.23 6.51 1.13
CA THR A 220 19.24 6.61 2.20
C THR A 220 19.72 7.60 3.27
N GLY A 221 18.88 8.57 3.60
CA GLY A 221 19.23 9.63 4.56
C GLY A 221 19.61 10.96 3.91
N GLY A 222 19.78 12.00 4.72
CA GLY A 222 20.23 13.32 4.30
C GLY A 222 19.31 14.09 3.34
N THR A 223 18.02 13.74 3.23
CA THR A 223 17.05 14.36 2.29
C THR A 223 16.03 15.29 2.93
N GLY A 224 16.07 15.49 4.26
CA GLY A 224 15.14 16.38 4.98
C GLY A 224 15.46 17.87 4.85
N PHE A 225 14.83 18.70 5.69
CA PHE A 225 15.08 20.15 5.77
C PHE A 225 16.12 20.52 6.84
N GLY A 226 16.74 19.54 7.49
CA GLY A 226 17.77 19.78 8.49
C GLY A 226 19.01 20.42 7.86
N PRO A 227 19.79 21.20 8.63
CA PRO A 227 20.96 21.91 8.12
C PRO A 227 22.09 20.98 7.67
N ARG A 228 22.05 19.71 8.08
CA ARG A 228 22.98 18.65 7.68
C ARG A 228 22.45 17.81 6.52
N ASP A 229 21.18 17.92 6.15
CA ASP A 229 20.62 17.16 5.04
C ASP A 229 21.19 17.72 3.71
N VAL A 230 22.21 17.07 3.14
CA VAL A 230 22.93 17.55 1.94
C VAL A 230 23.03 16.50 0.82
N THR A 231 22.37 15.35 0.97
CA THR A 231 22.39 14.28 -0.04
C THR A 231 21.82 14.69 -1.40
N PRO A 232 20.72 15.47 -1.49
CA PRO A 232 20.22 15.96 -2.77
C PRO A 232 21.21 16.89 -3.47
N GLU A 233 21.91 17.75 -2.73
CA GLU A 233 22.91 18.68 -3.26
C GLU A 233 24.09 17.91 -3.89
N ALA A 234 24.64 16.94 -3.16
CA ALA A 234 25.69 16.06 -3.67
C ALA A 234 25.24 15.28 -4.92
N THR A 235 23.99 14.79 -4.91
CA THR A 235 23.41 14.05 -6.04
C THR A 235 23.23 14.94 -7.28
N ARG A 236 22.77 16.18 -7.11
CA ARG A 236 22.62 17.14 -8.23
C ARG A 236 23.96 17.47 -8.90
N ARG A 237 25.05 17.40 -8.15
CA ARG A 237 26.40 17.66 -8.67
C ARG A 237 26.92 16.61 -9.65
N ILE A 238 26.43 15.37 -9.57
CA ILE A 238 26.91 14.25 -10.40
C ILE A 238 25.92 13.83 -11.50
N ILE A 239 24.62 14.05 -11.30
CA ILE A 239 23.62 13.69 -12.32
C ILE A 239 23.77 14.60 -13.56
N ALA A 240 23.83 13.99 -14.73
CA ALA A 240 23.85 14.69 -16.01
C ALA A 240 22.43 14.88 -16.58
N ARG A 241 21.53 13.94 -16.29
CA ARG A 241 20.13 13.96 -16.75
C ARG A 241 19.19 13.76 -15.55
N PRO A 242 18.47 14.80 -15.09
CA PRO A 242 17.50 14.66 -14.01
C PRO A 242 16.37 13.69 -14.35
N ALA A 243 15.93 12.92 -13.36
CA ALA A 243 14.80 11.99 -13.44
C ALA A 243 13.68 12.43 -12.48
N GLU A 244 13.22 13.67 -12.62
CA GLU A 244 12.29 14.32 -11.69
C GLU A 244 10.98 13.56 -11.50
N GLY A 245 10.52 12.84 -12.53
CA GLY A 245 9.32 12.00 -12.44
C GLY A 245 9.41 10.93 -11.36
N LEU A 246 10.59 10.32 -11.15
CA LEU A 246 10.79 9.32 -10.10
C LEU A 246 10.72 9.95 -8.71
N ALA A 247 11.44 11.05 -8.50
CA ALA A 247 11.45 11.77 -7.22
C ALA A 247 10.04 12.24 -6.84
N ARG A 248 9.33 12.85 -7.80
CA ARG A 248 7.94 13.32 -7.61
C ARG A 248 6.98 12.17 -7.34
N ALA A 249 7.09 11.06 -8.07
CA ALA A 249 6.23 9.89 -7.87
C ALA A 249 6.44 9.28 -6.49
N MET A 250 7.68 9.13 -6.03
CA MET A 250 7.97 8.64 -4.68
C MET A 250 7.39 9.57 -3.61
N ALA A 251 7.62 10.88 -3.70
CA ALA A 251 7.07 11.83 -2.74
C ALA A 251 5.53 11.80 -2.72
N TRP A 252 4.90 11.86 -3.89
CA TRP A 252 3.45 11.87 -4.03
C TRP A 252 2.79 10.57 -3.54
N GLN A 253 3.22 9.42 -4.05
CA GLN A 253 2.55 8.15 -3.75
C GLN A 253 2.72 7.73 -2.29
N THR A 254 3.87 8.03 -1.68
CA THR A 254 4.08 7.74 -0.26
C THR A 254 3.30 8.68 0.66
N SER A 255 2.90 9.87 0.18
CA SER A 255 2.15 10.86 0.98
C SER A 255 0.76 10.38 1.41
N PHE A 256 0.19 9.40 0.69
CA PHE A 256 -1.07 8.76 1.06
C PHE A 256 -0.97 7.93 2.35
N GLN A 257 0.24 7.55 2.76
CA GLN A 257 0.49 6.79 4.00
C GLN A 257 1.23 7.64 5.04
N GLU A 258 2.20 8.46 4.60
CA GLU A 258 2.99 9.35 5.46
C GLU A 258 2.91 10.78 4.91
N PRO A 259 2.01 11.63 5.43
CA PRO A 259 1.79 12.98 4.90
C PRO A 259 3.06 13.85 4.84
N HIS A 260 4.04 13.61 5.71
CA HIS A 260 5.29 14.37 5.71
C HIS A 260 6.28 13.95 4.62
N SER A 261 6.01 12.89 3.85
CA SER A 261 6.91 12.42 2.78
C SER A 261 7.16 13.50 1.72
N ILE A 262 6.20 14.41 1.52
CA ILE A 262 6.30 15.56 0.62
C ILE A 262 7.38 16.57 1.04
N LEU A 263 7.87 16.50 2.29
CA LEU A 263 8.95 17.34 2.78
C LEU A 263 10.34 16.80 2.41
N SER A 264 10.42 15.61 1.82
CA SER A 264 11.69 15.10 1.31
C SER A 264 12.14 15.93 0.10
N ARG A 265 13.40 16.37 0.14
CA ARG A 265 14.10 17.03 -0.98
C ARG A 265 14.84 16.04 -1.88
N GLY A 266 14.63 14.74 -1.68
CA GLY A 266 15.30 13.68 -2.44
C GLY A 266 15.16 13.89 -3.95
N THR A 267 16.26 13.70 -4.69
CA THR A 267 16.26 13.80 -6.15
C THR A 267 16.63 12.46 -6.79
N CYS A 268 16.39 12.35 -8.08
CA CYS A 268 16.77 11.21 -8.89
C CYS A 268 17.38 11.71 -10.21
N GLY A 269 18.29 10.95 -10.78
CA GLY A 269 18.86 11.28 -12.08
C GLY A 269 19.89 10.27 -12.54
N VAL A 270 20.31 10.43 -13.79
CA VAL A 270 21.30 9.56 -14.42
C VAL A 270 22.61 10.32 -14.55
N THR A 271 23.71 9.70 -14.13
CA THR A 271 25.06 10.26 -14.26
C THR A 271 25.51 10.27 -15.71
N SER A 272 26.61 10.97 -16.01
CA SER A 272 27.25 10.97 -17.34
C SER A 272 27.75 9.58 -17.76
N THR A 273 28.02 8.69 -16.81
CA THR A 273 28.45 7.31 -17.09
C THR A 273 27.29 6.32 -17.26
N GLY A 274 26.05 6.78 -17.11
CA GLY A 274 24.83 5.98 -17.32
C GLY A 274 24.27 5.31 -16.07
N VAL A 275 24.78 5.64 -14.88
CA VAL A 275 24.30 5.08 -13.61
C VAL A 275 23.10 5.86 -13.10
N LEU A 276 22.03 5.15 -12.69
CA LEU A 276 20.85 5.76 -12.09
C LEU A 276 21.08 6.02 -10.60
N VAL A 277 20.94 7.26 -10.14
CA VAL A 277 21.02 7.64 -8.72
C VAL A 277 19.61 7.98 -8.21
N VAL A 278 19.23 7.40 -7.08
CA VAL A 278 17.93 7.60 -6.44
C VAL A 278 18.12 7.91 -4.96
N ASN A 279 17.64 9.07 -4.49
CA ASN A 279 17.66 9.39 -3.07
C ASN A 279 16.39 8.93 -2.35
N LEU A 280 16.56 8.18 -1.27
CA LEU A 280 15.49 7.77 -0.36
C LEU A 280 15.60 8.49 0.99
N PRO A 281 14.49 8.62 1.74
CA PRO A 281 14.51 9.09 3.13
C PRO A 281 15.34 8.19 4.05
N GLY A 282 15.77 8.71 5.21
CA GLY A 282 16.59 7.94 6.15
C GLY A 282 15.84 6.95 7.05
N ASN A 283 14.52 7.06 7.15
CA ASN A 283 13.70 6.20 7.99
C ASN A 283 13.46 4.83 7.30
N PRO A 284 13.70 3.68 7.97
CA PRO A 284 13.52 2.36 7.36
C PRO A 284 12.11 2.08 6.81
N ALA A 285 11.05 2.61 7.43
CA ALA A 285 9.69 2.45 6.94
C ALA A 285 9.48 3.27 5.64
N ALA A 286 9.97 4.51 5.62
CA ALA A 286 9.88 5.38 4.45
C ALA A 286 10.69 4.83 3.27
N VAL A 287 11.85 4.24 3.52
CA VAL A 287 12.65 3.51 2.51
C VAL A 287 11.80 2.44 1.83
N LYS A 288 11.13 1.58 2.59
CA LYS A 288 10.28 0.51 2.06
C LYS A 288 9.14 1.06 1.21
N GLN A 289 8.51 2.15 1.66
CA GLN A 289 7.45 2.82 0.92
C GLN A 289 7.95 3.38 -0.41
N CYS A 290 9.07 4.11 -0.43
CA CYS A 290 9.63 4.62 -1.68
C CYS A 290 10.08 3.49 -2.63
N LEU A 291 10.62 2.39 -2.10
CA LEU A 291 11.00 1.23 -2.90
C LEU A 291 9.79 0.52 -3.54
N SER A 292 8.61 0.54 -2.90
CA SER A 292 7.39 0.03 -3.54
C SER A 292 6.97 0.83 -4.77
N VAL A 293 7.42 2.08 -4.91
CA VAL A 293 7.20 2.94 -6.08
C VAL A 293 8.30 2.70 -7.12
N LEU A 294 9.56 2.63 -6.69
CA LEU A 294 10.72 2.53 -7.57
C LEU A 294 10.86 1.15 -8.23
N LEU A 295 10.76 0.08 -7.45
CA LEU A 295 11.12 -1.27 -7.93
C LEU A 295 10.27 -1.75 -9.12
N PRO A 296 8.94 -1.49 -9.18
CA PRO A 296 8.13 -1.85 -10.34
C PRO A 296 8.59 -1.20 -11.66
N VAL A 297 9.14 0.02 -11.63
CA VAL A 297 9.59 0.73 -12.84
C VAL A 297 11.06 0.51 -13.16
N LEU A 298 11.83 0.02 -12.19
CA LEU A 298 13.29 -0.08 -12.30
C LEU A 298 13.77 -0.97 -13.46
N PRO A 299 13.20 -2.17 -13.73
CA PRO A 299 13.65 -3.00 -14.85
C PRO A 299 13.55 -2.28 -16.20
N HIS A 300 12.44 -1.59 -16.45
CA HIS A 300 12.23 -0.84 -17.68
C HIS A 300 13.20 0.35 -17.78
N ALA A 301 13.39 1.10 -16.70
CA ALA A 301 14.36 2.19 -16.66
C ALA A 301 15.78 1.70 -16.99
N LEU A 302 16.18 0.53 -16.47
CA LEU A 302 17.49 -0.07 -16.76
C LEU A 302 17.64 -0.54 -18.21
N GLN A 303 16.57 -1.05 -18.83
CA GLN A 303 16.59 -1.37 -20.26
C GLN A 303 16.80 -0.11 -21.10
N MET A 304 16.10 0.98 -20.77
CA MET A 304 16.25 2.26 -21.47
C MET A 304 17.66 2.85 -21.36
N LEU A 305 18.36 2.62 -20.24
CA LEU A 305 19.72 3.10 -20.04
C LEU A 305 20.79 2.29 -20.78
N ARG A 306 20.44 1.08 -21.24
CA ARG A 306 21.32 0.16 -21.97
C ARG A 306 21.11 0.16 -23.49
N ALA A 307 20.03 0.79 -23.95
CA ALA A 307 19.72 0.98 -25.36
C ALA A 307 20.62 2.05 -25.99
#